data_AF-A0A5J4WWX3-F1
#
_entry.id   AF-A0A5J4WWX3-F1
#
_cell.length_a   1.000
_cell.length_b   1.000
_cell.length_c   1.000
_cell.angle_alpha   90.00
_cell.angle_beta   90.00
_cell.angle_gamma   90.00
#
_symmetry.space_group_name_H-M   'P 1'
#
loop_
_entity.id
_entity.type
_entity.pdbx_description
1 polymer ?
#
loop_
_entity_poly.entity_id
_entity_poly.type
_entity_poly.pdbx_seq_one_letter_code
_entity_poly.pdbx_strand_id
1 'polypeptide(L)'
;MIPTIFLALSLLICNNCKDIHPQPAISTNNACLFNVSQTIYHGYHKIAEVLEQNCTQSDGFDIALLDSTHVEQIFIAQESSILIKGEKEIPTIWSYAFLKFDNPPQNWTSDNIQDIIKDLFNNSISDARAGSIYYEMNHDNITYPGNITLPDHIQPSPEPIPEKKHNTKYIIIGVIVGFVIFILTAFAIFIVFRKSKIAYDPNDRRQLIKRGQYRST
;
A
#
# COMPACT_ATOMS: atom_id res chain seq x y z
N MET A 1 -68.58 29.15 -8.25
CA MET A 1 -67.96 29.97 -7.19
C MET A 1 -66.96 29.09 -6.44
N ILE A 2 -65.66 29.39 -6.61
CA ILE A 2 -64.47 29.06 -5.74
C ILE A 2 -64.18 27.53 -5.59
N PRO A 3 -62.91 27.07 -5.51
CA PRO A 3 -62.12 26.69 -6.68
C PRO A 3 -61.35 25.36 -6.49
N THR A 4 -60.82 24.84 -7.59
CA THR A 4 -59.76 23.84 -7.65
C THR A 4 -58.49 24.39 -6.98
N ILE A 5 -58.14 23.83 -5.82
CA ILE A 5 -57.00 24.21 -4.97
C ILE A 5 -56.02 23.03 -4.94
N PHE A 6 -54.79 23.35 -5.34
CA PHE A 6 -53.50 22.71 -5.01
C PHE A 6 -53.19 21.32 -5.58
N LEU A 7 -52.50 21.31 -6.73
CA LEU A 7 -51.44 20.33 -7.03
C LEU A 7 -50.55 20.82 -8.18
N ALA A 8 -49.83 21.92 -7.94
CA ALA A 8 -48.69 22.33 -8.76
C ALA A 8 -47.84 23.36 -7.98
N LEU A 9 -47.16 22.91 -6.92
CA LEU A 9 -46.12 23.72 -6.29
C LEU A 9 -45.05 22.83 -5.65
N SER A 10 -44.20 22.22 -6.49
CA SER A 10 -42.86 21.76 -6.07
C SER A 10 -42.03 21.25 -7.26
N LEU A 11 -41.91 22.03 -8.34
CA LEU A 11 -40.92 21.80 -9.39
C LEU A 11 -40.32 23.14 -9.81
N LEU A 12 -39.65 23.82 -8.87
CA LEU A 12 -38.78 24.96 -9.22
C LEU A 12 -37.72 25.24 -8.14
N ILE A 13 -36.83 24.27 -7.92
CA ILE A 13 -35.51 24.44 -7.28
C ILE A 13 -34.67 23.33 -7.94
N CYS A 14 -33.60 23.51 -8.73
CA CYS A 14 -32.56 24.53 -8.80
C CYS A 14 -32.00 24.58 -10.24
N ASN A 15 -32.55 25.41 -11.16
CA ASN A 15 -31.98 25.55 -12.52
C ASN A 15 -30.75 26.46 -12.58
N ASN A 16 -30.17 26.82 -11.44
CA ASN A 16 -28.93 27.58 -11.31
C ASN A 16 -28.21 27.21 -10.01
N CYS A 17 -28.15 25.92 -9.68
CA CYS A 17 -27.07 25.45 -8.84
C CYS A 17 -25.82 25.45 -9.75
N LYS A 18 -25.24 26.63 -9.99
CA LYS A 18 -23.84 26.71 -10.38
C LYS A 18 -23.12 25.98 -9.27
N ASP A 19 -22.47 24.87 -9.61
CA ASP A 19 -21.51 24.22 -8.74
C ASP A 19 -20.63 25.33 -8.16
N ILE A 20 -20.73 25.55 -6.86
CA ILE A 20 -19.83 26.45 -6.14
C ILE A 20 -18.53 25.65 -6.07
N HIS A 21 -17.80 25.70 -7.19
CA HIS A 21 -16.48 25.15 -7.28
C HIS A 21 -15.59 26.00 -6.37
N PRO A 22 -14.91 25.42 -5.37
CA PRO A 22 -13.99 26.16 -4.51
C PRO A 22 -12.97 26.89 -5.39
N GLN A 23 -13.06 28.22 -5.46
CA GLN A 23 -12.12 28.99 -6.27
C GLN A 23 -10.71 28.87 -5.68
N PRO A 24 -9.68 28.71 -6.53
CA PRO A 24 -8.30 28.66 -6.07
C PRO A 24 -7.95 29.94 -5.31
N ALA A 25 -7.32 29.79 -4.15
CA ALA A 25 -6.78 30.94 -3.44
C ALA A 25 -5.61 31.50 -4.26
N ILE A 26 -5.72 32.75 -4.70
CA ILE A 26 -4.63 33.45 -5.38
C ILE A 26 -3.58 33.77 -4.32
N SER A 27 -2.53 32.96 -4.28
CA SER A 27 -1.30 33.25 -3.54
C SER A 27 -0.51 34.34 -4.27
N THR A 28 0.41 35.00 -3.57
CA THR A 28 1.44 35.88 -4.15
C THR A 28 2.41 35.18 -5.10
N ASN A 29 2.20 33.88 -5.35
CA ASN A 29 2.98 33.02 -6.22
C ASN A 29 2.22 32.80 -7.53
N ASN A 30 2.91 32.68 -8.66
CA ASN A 30 2.30 32.53 -9.98
C ASN A 30 1.75 31.10 -10.23
N ALA A 31 1.16 30.46 -9.22
CA ALA A 31 0.58 29.11 -9.24
C ALA A 31 -0.89 29.11 -8.76
N CYS A 32 -1.70 28.18 -9.24
CA CYS A 32 -3.05 27.91 -8.72
C CYS A 32 -2.98 27.04 -7.48
N LEU A 33 -3.43 27.57 -6.36
CA LEU A 33 -3.32 26.89 -5.07
C LEU A 33 -4.62 26.13 -4.75
N PHE A 34 -4.49 24.85 -4.45
CA PHE A 34 -5.59 23.96 -4.13
C PHE A 34 -5.30 23.14 -2.89
N ASN A 35 -6.31 22.94 -2.06
CA ASN A 35 -6.23 22.06 -0.89
C ASN A 35 -7.06 20.81 -1.16
N VAL A 36 -6.47 19.65 -0.94
CA VAL A 36 -7.14 18.34 -1.04
C VAL A 36 -7.21 17.73 0.35
N SER A 37 -8.41 17.30 0.72
CA SER A 37 -8.66 16.54 1.94
C SER A 37 -9.81 15.56 1.73
N GLN A 38 -9.59 14.30 2.10
CA GLN A 38 -10.57 13.23 2.16
C GLN A 38 -11.58 13.42 3.31
N THR A 39 -11.30 14.32 4.27
CA THR A 39 -12.11 14.50 5.48
C THR A 39 -12.89 15.81 5.54
N ILE A 40 -12.43 16.86 4.85
CA ILE A 40 -13.08 18.18 4.87
C ILE A 40 -14.33 18.20 3.99
N TYR A 41 -15.46 18.59 4.57
CA TYR A 41 -16.72 18.75 3.85
C TYR A 41 -16.67 19.94 2.87
N HIS A 42 -17.19 19.74 1.65
CA HIS A 42 -17.15 20.71 0.54
C HIS A 42 -15.74 21.09 0.04
N GLY A 43 -14.72 20.27 0.31
CA GLY A 43 -13.38 20.39 -0.27
C GLY A 43 -13.19 19.52 -1.51
N TYR A 44 -12.00 19.59 -2.10
CA TYR A 44 -11.53 18.56 -3.03
C TYR A 44 -11.11 17.33 -2.25
N HIS A 45 -11.63 16.18 -2.64
CA HIS A 45 -11.32 14.92 -1.97
C HIS A 45 -10.22 14.14 -2.70
N LYS A 46 -9.93 14.53 -3.94
CA LYS A 46 -8.97 13.88 -4.82
C LYS A 46 -8.14 14.90 -5.59
N ILE A 47 -6.90 14.54 -5.90
CA ILE A 47 -6.02 15.32 -6.77
C ILE A 47 -6.60 15.36 -8.19
N ALA A 48 -7.23 14.29 -8.67
CA ALA A 48 -7.88 14.27 -9.98
C ALA A 48 -8.93 15.38 -10.13
N GLU A 49 -9.74 15.65 -9.10
CA GLU A 49 -10.75 16.74 -9.12
C GLU A 49 -10.11 18.12 -9.27
N VAL A 50 -8.92 18.30 -8.68
CA VAL A 50 -8.13 19.51 -8.80
C VAL A 50 -7.52 19.64 -10.20
N LEU A 51 -7.01 18.56 -10.77
CA LEU A 51 -6.40 18.57 -12.11
C LEU A 51 -7.43 18.78 -13.23
N GLU A 52 -8.72 18.54 -12.97
CA GLU A 52 -9.81 18.91 -13.88
C GLU A 52 -10.09 20.42 -13.90
N GLN A 53 -9.50 21.19 -12.98
CA GLN A 53 -9.68 22.63 -12.92
C GLN A 53 -8.83 23.36 -13.94
N ASN A 54 -9.35 24.49 -14.44
CA ASN A 54 -8.55 25.36 -15.28
C ASN A 54 -7.55 26.15 -14.43
N CYS A 55 -6.26 25.99 -14.70
CA CYS A 55 -5.21 26.83 -14.15
C CYS A 55 -4.51 27.64 -15.25
N THR A 56 -4.62 28.96 -15.17
CA THR A 56 -4.02 29.87 -16.17
C THR A 56 -2.65 30.41 -15.75
N GLN A 57 -2.15 30.00 -14.58
CA GLN A 57 -0.92 30.56 -14.03
C GLN A 57 0.31 29.82 -14.56
N SER A 58 1.40 30.56 -14.76
CA SER A 58 2.61 30.07 -15.41
C SER A 58 3.29 28.94 -14.64
N ASP A 59 3.19 28.97 -13.32
CA ASP A 59 3.83 27.97 -12.45
C ASP A 59 2.89 26.77 -12.22
N GLY A 60 1.73 26.74 -12.87
CA GLY A 60 0.79 25.63 -12.85
C GLY A 60 0.12 25.43 -11.50
N PHE A 61 0.04 24.19 -11.03
CA PHE A 61 -0.72 23.77 -9.85
C PHE A 61 0.18 23.62 -8.62
N ASP A 62 -0.27 24.17 -7.50
CA ASP A 62 0.31 23.95 -6.17
C ASP A 62 -0.76 23.30 -5.27
N ILE A 63 -0.65 21.98 -5.09
CA ILE A 63 -1.65 21.15 -4.42
C ILE A 63 -1.13 20.79 -3.02
N ALA A 64 -1.84 21.25 -2.00
CA ALA A 64 -1.58 20.92 -0.61
C ALA A 64 -2.50 19.77 -0.15
N LEU A 65 -1.91 18.69 0.34
CA LEU A 65 -2.62 17.58 0.97
C LEU A 65 -2.74 17.84 2.47
N LEU A 66 -3.97 17.91 2.97
CA LEU A 66 -4.24 18.27 4.37
C LEU A 66 -4.33 17.06 5.30
N ASP A 67 -4.58 15.86 4.77
CA ASP A 67 -4.62 14.65 5.58
C ASP A 67 -3.23 14.02 5.73
N SER A 68 -3.02 13.32 6.85
CA SER A 68 -1.77 12.62 7.16
C SER A 68 -1.48 11.42 6.25
N THR A 69 -2.51 10.87 5.61
CA THR A 69 -2.43 9.69 4.75
C THR A 69 -3.20 9.95 3.47
N HIS A 70 -2.61 9.64 2.32
CA HIS A 70 -3.27 9.78 1.02
C HIS A 70 -2.98 8.58 0.12
N VAL A 71 -4.01 8.11 -0.59
CA VAL A 71 -3.91 6.99 -1.52
C VAL A 71 -4.75 7.33 -2.74
N GLU A 72 -4.10 7.43 -3.90
CA GLU A 72 -4.77 7.82 -5.13
C GLU A 72 -4.02 7.32 -6.38
N GLN A 73 -4.79 7.03 -7.44
CA GLN A 73 -4.28 6.87 -8.79
C GLN A 73 -4.43 8.20 -9.53
N ILE A 74 -3.32 8.78 -9.98
CA ILE A 74 -3.27 10.11 -10.57
C ILE A 74 -2.98 9.99 -12.07
N PHE A 75 -3.87 10.57 -12.87
CA PHE A 75 -3.71 10.68 -14.32
C PHE A 75 -3.30 12.10 -14.65
N ILE A 76 -2.14 12.28 -15.28
CA ILE A 76 -1.58 13.58 -15.65
C ILE A 76 -1.55 13.63 -17.18
N ALA A 77 -2.46 14.41 -17.76
CA ALA A 77 -2.61 14.58 -19.21
C ALA A 77 -2.45 16.04 -19.66
N GLN A 78 -1.75 16.85 -18.85
CA GLN A 78 -1.58 18.28 -19.08
C GLN A 78 -0.10 18.69 -19.03
N GLU A 79 0.24 19.75 -19.76
CA GLU A 79 1.61 20.25 -19.88
C GLU A 79 2.03 21.24 -18.78
N SER A 80 1.11 21.60 -17.88
CA SER A 80 1.38 22.52 -16.78
C SER A 80 2.20 21.86 -15.68
N SER A 81 3.00 22.67 -14.97
CA SER A 81 3.72 22.21 -13.78
C SER A 81 2.74 21.83 -12.67
N ILE A 82 3.05 20.77 -11.92
CA ILE A 82 2.22 20.30 -10.80
C ILE A 82 3.18 20.06 -9.63
N LEU A 83 2.89 20.66 -8.48
CA LEU A 83 3.56 20.41 -7.22
C LEU A 83 2.55 19.83 -6.24
N ILE A 84 2.85 18.67 -5.64
CA ILE A 84 1.99 18.02 -4.64
C ILE A 84 2.79 17.93 -3.35
N LYS A 85 2.34 18.62 -2.30
CA LYS A 85 3.03 18.69 -1.02
C LYS A 85 2.09 18.38 0.14
N GLY A 86 2.61 17.69 1.14
CA GLY A 86 1.95 17.66 2.45
C GLY A 86 2.06 19.03 3.14
N GLU A 87 1.09 19.34 3.99
CA GLU A 87 1.20 20.53 4.84
C GLU A 87 2.36 20.39 5.85
N LYS A 88 3.10 21.47 6.06
CA LYS A 88 4.44 21.50 6.67
C LYS A 88 4.54 20.95 8.10
N GLU A 89 3.43 20.80 8.81
CA GLU A 89 3.41 20.24 10.17
C GLU A 89 3.27 18.71 10.21
N ILE A 90 2.65 18.11 9.18
CA ILE A 90 2.41 16.66 9.11
C ILE A 90 2.73 16.22 7.68
N PRO A 91 3.88 15.55 7.44
CA PRO A 91 4.18 15.05 6.10
C PRO A 91 3.11 14.03 5.68
N THR A 92 2.59 14.17 4.48
CA THR A 92 1.64 13.20 3.93
C THR A 92 2.35 11.87 3.69
N ILE A 93 1.79 10.81 4.27
CA ILE A 93 2.22 9.43 4.09
C ILE A 93 1.50 8.87 2.86
N TRP A 94 2.27 8.51 1.84
CA TRP A 94 1.79 7.82 0.66
C TRP A 94 1.96 6.32 0.82
N SER A 95 0.86 5.57 0.85
CA SER A 95 0.95 4.10 0.86
C SER A 95 1.20 3.51 -0.52
N TYR A 96 0.65 4.13 -1.54
CA TYR A 96 0.93 3.82 -2.93
C TYR A 96 0.42 4.97 -3.81
N ALA A 97 1.20 5.35 -4.80
CA ALA A 97 0.78 6.25 -5.87
C ALA A 97 1.04 5.59 -7.23
N PHE A 98 0.07 5.71 -8.13
CA PHE A 98 0.24 5.36 -9.53
C PHE A 98 0.11 6.62 -10.37
N LEU A 99 1.15 6.94 -11.13
CA LEU A 99 1.19 8.08 -12.03
C LEU A 99 1.11 7.60 -13.48
N LYS A 100 0.22 8.19 -14.26
CA LYS A 100 0.23 7.99 -15.71
C LYS A 100 0.38 9.32 -16.42
N PHE A 101 1.43 9.44 -17.21
CA PHE A 101 1.71 10.61 -18.04
C PHE A 101 1.41 10.28 -19.49
N ASP A 102 0.40 10.95 -20.06
CA ASP A 102 0.07 10.85 -21.49
C ASP A 102 0.57 12.14 -22.18
N ASN A 103 1.53 11.99 -23.10
CA ASN A 103 2.22 13.10 -23.79
C ASN A 103 2.90 14.08 -22.81
N PRO A 104 3.92 13.63 -22.05
CA PRO A 104 4.66 14.50 -21.17
C PRO A 104 5.41 15.59 -21.95
N PRO A 105 5.84 16.67 -21.27
CA PRO A 105 6.70 17.68 -21.87
C PRO A 105 7.94 17.08 -22.58
N GLN A 106 8.35 17.68 -23.70
CA GLN A 106 9.43 17.17 -24.56
C GLN A 106 10.80 17.04 -23.86
N ASN A 107 11.01 17.77 -22.76
CA ASN A 107 12.24 17.71 -21.97
C ASN A 107 12.25 16.53 -20.97
N TRP A 108 11.16 15.77 -20.83
CA TRP A 108 11.11 14.58 -19.97
C TRP A 108 11.70 13.39 -20.73
N THR A 109 12.72 12.78 -20.14
CA THR A 109 13.45 11.64 -20.69
C THR A 109 13.50 10.52 -19.65
N SER A 110 13.89 9.31 -20.08
CA SER A 110 14.13 8.19 -19.16
C SER A 110 15.15 8.51 -18.06
N ASP A 111 16.05 9.46 -18.32
CA ASP A 111 17.20 9.75 -17.47
C ASP A 111 16.86 10.76 -16.37
N ASN A 112 15.89 11.66 -16.60
CA ASN A 112 15.52 12.72 -15.65
C ASN A 112 14.14 12.52 -15.00
N ILE A 113 13.29 11.64 -15.55
CA ILE A 113 11.91 11.43 -15.07
C ILE A 113 11.85 11.11 -13.58
N GLN A 114 12.80 10.34 -13.06
CA GLN A 114 12.80 9.99 -11.64
C GLN A 114 13.04 11.21 -10.75
N ASP A 115 13.92 12.12 -11.16
CA ASP A 115 14.21 13.31 -10.38
C ASP A 115 13.06 14.31 -10.46
N ILE A 116 12.43 14.42 -11.62
CA ILE A 116 11.21 15.22 -11.79
C ILE A 116 10.08 14.69 -10.88
N ILE A 117 9.80 13.38 -10.88
CA ILE A 117 8.78 12.81 -10.00
C ILE A 117 9.15 12.96 -8.51
N LYS A 118 10.44 12.88 -8.13
CA LYS A 118 10.84 13.19 -6.75
C LYS A 118 10.52 14.64 -6.38
N ASP A 119 10.77 15.58 -7.29
CA ASP A 119 10.45 16.99 -7.10
C ASP A 119 8.92 17.20 -6.98
N LEU A 120 8.11 16.45 -7.74
CA LEU A 120 6.64 16.47 -7.61
C LEU A 120 6.16 16.11 -6.19
N PHE A 121 6.86 15.19 -5.52
CA PHE A 121 6.53 14.67 -4.19
C PHE A 121 7.47 15.23 -3.10
N ASN A 122 8.07 16.39 -3.33
CA ASN A 122 9.03 16.95 -2.40
C ASN A 122 8.43 17.14 -1.00
N ASN A 123 9.19 16.78 0.03
CA ASN A 123 8.76 16.71 1.44
C ASN A 123 7.63 15.71 1.77
N SER A 124 7.27 14.82 0.83
CA SER A 124 6.38 13.69 1.13
C SER A 124 7.16 12.49 1.66
N ILE A 125 6.49 11.64 2.44
CA ILE A 125 7.04 10.36 2.93
C ILE A 125 6.13 9.21 2.50
N SER A 126 6.63 7.98 2.64
CA SER A 126 5.87 6.77 2.30
C SER A 126 6.04 5.70 3.37
N ASP A 127 4.97 4.98 3.69
CA ASP A 127 5.02 3.76 4.52
C ASP A 127 5.21 2.48 3.68
N ALA A 128 5.28 2.58 2.35
CA ALA A 128 5.66 1.49 1.47
C ALA A 128 7.14 1.12 1.63
N ARG A 129 7.43 -0.19 1.77
CA ARG A 129 8.80 -0.72 1.95
C ARG A 129 9.74 -0.48 0.75
N ALA A 130 9.18 -0.38 -0.45
CA ALA A 130 9.88 -0.09 -1.70
C ALA A 130 8.85 0.25 -2.80
N GLY A 131 9.23 1.09 -3.76
CA GLY A 131 8.38 1.40 -4.92
C GLY A 131 7.07 2.08 -4.55
N SER A 132 7.14 3.08 -3.66
CA SER A 132 5.99 3.85 -3.17
C SER A 132 5.23 4.57 -4.28
N ILE A 133 5.94 4.97 -5.34
CA ILE A 133 5.37 5.56 -6.54
C ILE A 133 5.70 4.65 -7.71
N TYR A 134 4.67 4.18 -8.41
CA TYR A 134 4.80 3.57 -9.72
C TYR A 134 4.40 4.60 -10.78
N TYR A 135 5.09 4.64 -11.91
CA TYR A 135 4.74 5.53 -13.00
C TYR A 135 4.82 4.86 -14.36
N GLU A 136 3.95 5.31 -15.27
CA GLU A 136 3.98 5.01 -16.69
C GLU A 136 4.03 6.32 -17.47
N MET A 137 5.03 6.48 -18.32
CA MET A 137 5.16 7.63 -19.21
C MET A 137 5.01 7.19 -20.65
N ASN A 138 4.02 7.74 -21.37
CA ASN A 138 3.82 7.48 -22.79
C ASN A 138 4.42 8.62 -23.61
N HIS A 139 5.51 8.33 -24.33
CA HIS A 139 6.20 9.27 -25.22
C HIS A 139 6.36 8.59 -26.59
N ASP A 140 5.89 9.22 -27.67
CA ASP A 140 5.92 8.67 -29.04
C ASP A 140 5.30 7.26 -29.19
N ASN A 141 4.18 7.00 -28.51
CA ASN A 141 3.53 5.68 -28.41
C ASN A 141 4.38 4.57 -27.75
N ILE A 142 5.47 4.94 -27.07
CA ILE A 142 6.28 4.03 -26.27
C ILE A 142 6.01 4.31 -24.79
N THR A 143 5.68 3.24 -24.05
CA THR A 143 5.46 3.32 -22.60
C THR A 143 6.73 2.98 -21.85
N TYR A 144 7.17 3.91 -21.00
CA TYR A 144 8.31 3.77 -20.10
C TYR A 144 7.80 3.61 -18.66
N PRO A 145 7.78 2.38 -18.12
CA PRO A 145 7.41 2.16 -16.74
C PRO A 145 8.60 2.39 -15.80
N GLY A 146 8.32 2.80 -14.57
CA GLY A 146 9.32 2.88 -13.51
C GLY A 146 8.71 2.94 -12.12
N ASN A 147 9.60 2.92 -11.12
CA ASN A 147 9.20 3.10 -9.73
C ASN A 147 10.19 3.98 -8.97
N ILE A 148 9.70 4.63 -7.93
CA ILE A 148 10.46 5.49 -7.03
C ILE A 148 10.08 5.12 -5.61
N THR A 149 11.07 5.13 -4.72
CA THR A 149 10.86 4.95 -3.29
C THR A 149 11.06 6.30 -2.61
N LEU A 150 10.00 6.84 -2.03
CA LEU A 150 10.05 8.02 -1.18
C LEU A 150 10.69 7.66 0.17
N PRO A 151 11.23 8.64 0.92
CA PRO A 151 11.74 8.41 2.26
C PRO A 151 10.66 7.83 3.19
N ASP A 152 11.03 6.85 4.00
CA ASP A 152 10.21 6.32 5.10
C ASP A 152 10.52 7.13 6.37
N HIS A 153 9.53 7.89 6.85
CA HIS A 153 9.59 8.86 7.95
C HIS A 153 10.64 10.00 7.84
N ILE A 154 10.28 11.20 8.30
CA ILE A 154 11.28 12.21 8.69
C ILE A 154 12.00 11.62 9.90
N GLN A 155 13.13 10.97 9.66
CA GLN A 155 14.10 10.75 10.72
C GLN A 155 14.70 12.13 11.03
N PRO A 156 14.45 12.76 12.20
CA PRO A 156 15.52 13.57 12.76
C PRO A 156 16.72 12.63 12.82
N SER A 157 17.84 13.03 12.21
CA SER A 157 19.09 12.27 12.17
C SER A 157 19.22 11.45 13.45
N PRO A 158 19.10 10.11 13.37
CA PRO A 158 19.12 9.32 14.57
C PRO A 158 20.55 9.41 15.08
N GLU A 159 20.73 10.07 16.23
CA GLU A 159 21.79 9.66 17.12
C GLU A 159 21.71 8.13 17.20
N PRO A 160 22.81 7.39 16.94
CA PRO A 160 22.75 5.98 16.56
C PRO A 160 21.94 5.21 17.61
N ILE A 161 20.71 4.87 17.24
CA ILE A 161 19.84 4.06 18.09
C ILE A 161 20.60 2.76 18.29
N PRO A 162 20.95 2.38 19.54
CA PRO A 162 21.71 1.17 19.77
C PRO A 162 20.92 0.02 19.18
N GLU A 163 21.46 -0.53 18.11
CA GLU A 163 21.00 -1.72 17.43
C GLU A 163 20.72 -2.77 18.50
N LYS A 164 19.45 -3.07 18.75
CA LYS A 164 19.07 -4.18 19.64
C LYS A 164 19.49 -5.45 18.92
N LYS A 165 20.75 -5.85 19.14
CA LYS A 165 21.25 -7.18 18.84
C LYS A 165 20.34 -8.16 19.55
N HIS A 166 19.40 -8.71 18.80
CA HIS A 166 18.68 -9.88 19.24
C HIS A 166 19.75 -10.96 19.44
N ASN A 167 19.92 -11.44 20.67
CA ASN A 167 21.00 -12.35 21.04
C ASN A 167 20.75 -13.74 20.44
N THR A 168 21.02 -13.90 19.14
CA THR A 168 20.85 -15.12 18.34
C THR A 168 21.60 -16.32 18.92
N LYS A 169 22.57 -16.08 19.81
CA LYS A 169 23.35 -17.11 20.51
C LYS A 169 22.45 -18.11 21.25
N TYR A 170 21.40 -17.65 21.92
CA TYR A 170 20.52 -18.55 22.70
C TYR A 170 19.51 -19.29 21.83
N ILE A 171 19.10 -18.69 20.71
CA ILE A 171 18.21 -19.34 19.73
C ILE A 171 18.94 -20.51 19.05
N ILE A 172 20.20 -20.32 18.66
CA ILE A 172 21.02 -21.37 18.04
C ILE A 172 21.28 -22.53 19.03
N ILE A 173 21.57 -22.21 20.30
CA ILE A 173 21.76 -23.24 21.34
C ILE A 173 20.48 -24.07 21.55
N GLY A 174 19.31 -23.42 21.56
CA GLY A 174 18.03 -24.11 21.72
C GLY A 174 17.74 -25.13 20.61
N VAL A 175 18.04 -24.78 19.35
CA VAL A 175 17.84 -25.67 18.20
C VAL A 175 18.75 -26.90 18.27
N ILE A 176 20.02 -26.72 18.65
CA ILE A 176 20.98 -27.83 18.74
C ILE A 176 20.60 -28.82 19.84
N VAL A 177 20.25 -28.33 21.03
CA VAL A 177 19.87 -29.20 22.17
C VAL A 177 18.58 -29.96 21.86
N GLY A 178 17.59 -29.30 21.26
CA GLY A 178 16.33 -29.94 20.86
C GLY A 178 16.55 -31.06 19.85
N PHE A 179 17.42 -30.85 18.85
CA PHE A 179 17.67 -31.85 17.82
C PHE A 179 18.36 -33.11 18.36
N VAL A 180 19.30 -32.98 19.30
CA VAL A 180 19.97 -34.13 19.93
C VAL A 180 18.98 -34.99 20.72
N ILE A 181 18.07 -34.37 21.49
CA ILE A 181 17.04 -35.08 22.24
C ILE A 181 16.06 -35.79 21.29
N PHE A 182 15.69 -35.14 20.19
CA PHE A 182 14.83 -35.74 19.15
C PHE A 182 15.46 -36.97 18.51
N ILE A 183 16.76 -36.94 18.19
CA ILE A 183 17.46 -38.11 17.64
C ILE A 183 17.49 -39.27 18.64
N LEU A 184 17.81 -39.01 19.92
CA LEU A 184 17.88 -40.06 20.94
C LEU A 184 16.51 -40.74 21.17
N THR A 185 15.45 -39.96 21.22
CA THR A 185 14.08 -40.48 21.37
C THR A 185 13.65 -41.29 20.16
N ALA A 186 13.91 -40.81 18.93
CA ALA A 186 13.64 -41.56 17.72
C ALA A 186 14.42 -42.89 17.66
N PHE A 187 15.67 -42.90 18.10
CA PHE A 187 16.51 -44.11 18.13
C PHE A 187 15.99 -45.14 19.16
N ALA A 188 15.56 -44.68 20.34
CA ALA A 188 14.95 -45.55 21.34
C ALA A 188 13.65 -46.18 20.81
N ILE A 189 12.78 -45.39 20.16
CA ILE A 189 11.57 -45.87 19.50
C ILE A 189 11.93 -46.93 18.45
N PHE A 190 12.94 -46.66 17.60
CA PHE A 190 13.38 -47.58 16.57
C PHE A 190 13.86 -48.94 17.14
N ILE A 191 14.60 -48.94 18.26
CA ILE A 191 15.03 -50.17 18.94
C ILE A 191 13.82 -50.95 19.47
N VAL A 192 12.85 -50.28 20.10
CA VAL A 192 11.63 -50.91 20.59
C VAL A 192 10.83 -51.53 19.44
N PHE A 193 10.69 -50.81 18.32
CA PHE A 193 10.04 -51.33 17.12
C PHE A 193 10.77 -52.57 16.57
N ARG A 194 12.11 -52.55 16.51
CA ARG A 194 12.92 -53.71 16.10
C ARG A 194 12.73 -54.91 17.05
N LYS A 195 12.71 -54.70 18.37
CA LYS A 195 12.44 -55.76 19.36
C LYS A 195 11.02 -56.33 19.23
N SER A 196 10.01 -55.48 19.03
CA SER A 196 8.62 -55.93 18.85
C SER A 196 8.46 -56.87 17.65
N LYS A 197 9.21 -56.61 16.56
CA LYS A 197 9.20 -57.49 15.38
C LYS A 197 9.90 -58.83 15.59
N ILE A 198 10.86 -58.92 16.51
CA ILE A 198 11.55 -60.18 16.83
C ILE A 198 10.76 -61.00 17.87
N ALA A 199 10.05 -60.34 18.80
CA ALA A 199 9.20 -61.01 19.79
C ALA A 199 7.83 -61.47 19.24
N TYR A 200 7.45 -61.00 18.05
CA TYR A 200 6.26 -61.48 17.34
C TYR A 200 6.65 -62.72 16.49
N ASP A 201 6.56 -63.91 17.09
CA ASP A 201 6.59 -65.18 16.34
C ASP A 201 5.17 -65.47 15.80
N PRO A 202 4.94 -65.37 14.47
CA PRO A 202 3.64 -65.66 13.87
C PRO A 202 3.23 -67.15 13.99
N ASN A 203 4.11 -68.05 14.42
CA ASN A 203 3.76 -69.46 14.65
C ASN A 203 3.06 -69.72 15.98
N ASP A 204 3.13 -68.82 16.97
CA ASP A 204 2.51 -69.04 18.28
C ASP A 204 0.97 -68.95 18.21
N ARG A 205 0.44 -68.10 17.32
CA ARG A 205 -1.01 -68.05 17.01
C ARG A 205 -1.56 -69.34 16.40
N ARG A 206 -0.74 -70.11 15.65
CA ARG A 206 -1.20 -71.36 15.04
C ARG A 206 -1.39 -72.48 16.08
N GLN A 207 -0.70 -72.42 17.21
CA GLN A 207 -0.87 -73.43 18.28
C GLN A 207 -2.12 -73.22 19.12
N LEU A 208 -2.54 -71.97 19.33
CA LEU A 208 -3.75 -71.65 20.10
C LEU A 208 -5.04 -72.04 19.35
N ILE A 209 -5.05 -71.98 18.02
CA ILE A 209 -6.20 -72.43 17.20
C ILE A 209 -6.33 -73.95 17.22
N LYS A 210 -5.22 -74.71 17.21
CA LYS A 210 -5.27 -76.20 17.27
C LYS A 210 -5.78 -76.74 18.61
N ARG A 211 -5.58 -76.03 19.73
CA ARG A 211 -6.07 -76.48 21.06
C ARG A 211 -7.55 -76.19 21.29
N GLY A 212 -8.14 -75.21 20.61
CA GLY A 212 -9.58 -74.93 20.68
C GLY A 212 -10.44 -75.99 19.97
N GLN A 213 -9.86 -76.72 19.00
CA GLN A 213 -10.61 -77.60 18.11
C GLN A 213 -10.72 -79.06 18.62
N TYR A 214 -10.01 -79.43 19.68
CA TYR A 214 -10.02 -80.79 20.26
C TYR A 214 -10.91 -80.95 21.51
N ARG A 215 -11.64 -79.89 21.91
CA ARG A 215 -12.47 -79.86 23.12
C ARG A 215 -13.98 -79.90 22.84
N SER A 216 -14.35 -80.21 21.60
CA SER A 216 -15.74 -80.32 21.14
C SER A 216 -15.94 -81.57 20.29
N THR A 217 -15.71 -82.74 20.89
CA THR A 217 -16.23 -84.04 20.46
C THR A 217 -16.32 -84.93 21.69
#